data_AF-A0A1B3XSH0-F1
#
_entry.id   AF-A0A1B3XSH0-F1
#
_cell.length_a   1.000
_cell.length_b   1.000
_cell.length_c   1.000
_cell.angle_alpha   90.00
_cell.angle_beta   90.00
_cell.angle_gamma   90.00
#
_symmetry.space_group_name_H-M   'P 1'
#
loop_
_entity.id
_entity.type
_entity.pdbx_description
1 polymer ?
#
loop_
_entity_poly.entity_id
_entity_poly.type
_entity_poly.pdbx_seq_one_letter_code
_entity_poly.pdbx_strand_id
1 'polypeptide(L)'
;MVKEQGHVNWMDQIFRDYEKDGGLKNNPGFGKPLPESVLSGNMYDDFLSKAKGAGFLPLWIKWQKEIRQELSEVVSLRKMNGEGEDMLLTRRIEEINEKVRTYNAICPPKMQRREIEWSTIESQYEKWK
;
A
#
# COMPACT_ATOMS: atom_id res chain seq x y z
N MET A 1 18.55 32.29 -44.36
CA MET A 1 17.67 31.23 -43.82
C MET A 1 18.35 30.63 -42.61
N VAL A 2 18.04 31.14 -41.42
CA VAL A 2 18.60 30.65 -40.16
C VAL A 2 17.80 29.41 -39.76
N LYS A 3 18.44 28.24 -39.73
CA LYS A 3 17.82 27.04 -39.18
C LYS A 3 17.86 27.17 -37.66
N GLU A 4 16.72 27.41 -37.04
CA GLU A 4 16.52 27.23 -35.60
C GLU A 4 16.84 25.76 -35.27
N GLN A 5 18.01 25.53 -34.68
CA GLN A 5 18.29 24.28 -34.00
C GLN A 5 17.65 24.38 -32.61
N GLY A 6 16.34 24.14 -32.56
CA GLY A 6 15.65 23.89 -31.30
C GLY A 6 16.28 22.68 -30.63
N HIS A 7 16.55 22.78 -29.32
CA HIS A 7 17.03 21.68 -28.50
C HIS A 7 16.17 20.44 -28.78
N VAL A 8 16.74 19.46 -29.49
CA VAL A 8 16.08 18.18 -29.71
C VAL A 8 15.96 17.54 -28.34
N ASN A 9 14.74 17.34 -27.86
CA ASN A 9 14.51 16.60 -26.64
C ASN A 9 14.80 15.12 -26.95
N TRP A 10 15.96 14.64 -26.52
CA TRP A 10 16.45 13.30 -26.86
C TRP A 10 15.47 12.20 -26.48
N MET A 11 14.69 12.39 -25.40
CA MET A 11 13.65 11.45 -25.00
C MET A 11 12.51 11.37 -26.02
N ASP A 12 12.10 12.51 -26.59
CA ASP A 12 11.05 12.55 -27.61
C ASP A 12 11.52 11.90 -28.92
N GLN A 13 12.79 12.08 -29.28
CA GLN A 13 13.38 11.47 -30.46
C GLN A 13 13.46 9.94 -30.31
N ILE A 14 13.98 9.44 -29.17
CA ILE A 14 14.05 8.01 -28.85
C ILE A 14 12.66 7.37 -28.90
N PHE A 15 11.65 8.03 -28.32
CA PHE A 15 10.29 7.51 -28.32
C PHE A 15 9.70 7.43 -29.73
N ARG A 16 9.89 8.48 -30.55
CA ARG A 16 9.41 8.52 -31.95
C ARG A 16 10.06 7.45 -32.81
N ASP A 17 11.36 7.25 -32.66
CA ASP A 17 12.10 6.24 -33.42
C ASP A 17 11.65 4.82 -32.99
N TYR A 18 11.49 4.59 -31.68
CA TYR A 18 10.95 3.34 -31.14
C TYR A 18 9.51 3.04 -31.61
N GLU A 19 8.64 4.05 -31.65
CA GLU A 19 7.27 3.91 -32.16
C GLU A 19 7.27 3.60 -33.67
N LYS A 20 8.09 4.30 -34.45
CA LYS A 20 8.20 4.14 -35.91
C LYS A 20 8.70 2.75 -36.31
N ASP A 21 9.65 2.20 -35.56
CA ASP A 21 10.19 0.86 -35.78
C ASP A 21 9.22 -0.25 -35.32
N GLY A 22 8.01 0.12 -34.90
CA GLY A 22 6.99 -0.80 -34.44
C GLY A 22 7.25 -1.33 -33.03
N GLY A 23 8.17 -0.74 -32.27
CA GLY A 23 8.50 -1.16 -30.90
C GLY A 23 7.27 -1.25 -29.99
N LEU A 24 6.32 -0.31 -30.13
CA LEU A 24 5.04 -0.37 -29.42
C LEU A 24 4.13 -1.49 -29.94
N LYS A 25 3.99 -1.63 -31.26
CA LYS A 25 3.09 -2.61 -31.90
C LYS A 25 3.56 -4.05 -31.76
N ASN A 26 4.87 -4.24 -31.63
CA ASN A 26 5.53 -5.53 -31.46
C ASN A 26 5.47 -6.02 -30.00
N ASN A 27 4.99 -5.19 -29.07
CA ASN A 27 4.87 -5.59 -27.68
C ASN A 27 3.84 -6.72 -27.51
N PRO A 28 4.14 -7.73 -26.68
CA PRO A 28 3.20 -8.79 -26.36
C PRO A 28 1.88 -8.22 -25.82
N GLY A 29 0.77 -8.57 -26.46
CA GLY A 29 -0.56 -8.11 -26.03
C GLY A 29 -0.98 -6.74 -26.55
N PHE A 30 -0.20 -6.10 -27.43
CA PHE A 30 -0.60 -4.84 -28.05
C PHE A 30 -1.97 -4.98 -28.77
N GLY A 31 -2.90 -4.09 -28.42
CA GLY A 31 -4.26 -4.08 -28.97
C GLY A 31 -5.19 -5.18 -28.47
N LYS A 32 -4.73 -6.11 -27.62
CA LYS A 32 -5.57 -7.13 -27.00
C LYS A 32 -6.28 -6.56 -25.76
N PRO A 33 -7.51 -6.99 -25.46
CA PRO A 33 -8.15 -6.64 -24.20
C PRO A 33 -7.31 -7.12 -23.03
N LEU A 34 -7.34 -6.36 -21.93
CA LEU A 34 -6.68 -6.78 -20.70
C LEU A 34 -7.27 -8.12 -20.22
N PRO A 35 -6.45 -9.04 -19.68
CA PRO A 35 -6.95 -10.30 -19.16
C PRO A 35 -8.00 -10.06 -18.06
N GLU A 36 -9.09 -10.84 -18.08
CA GLU A 36 -10.15 -10.74 -17.05
C GLU A 36 -9.61 -10.89 -15.63
N SER A 37 -8.54 -11.66 -15.42
CA SER A 37 -7.90 -11.82 -14.11
C SER A 37 -7.41 -10.50 -13.53
N VAL A 38 -6.91 -9.58 -14.35
CA VAL A 38 -6.46 -8.23 -13.94
C VAL A 38 -7.65 -7.32 -13.61
N LEU A 39 -8.84 -7.63 -14.12
CA LEU A 39 -10.06 -6.83 -13.93
C LEU A 39 -10.97 -7.37 -12.82
N SER A 40 -10.85 -8.66 -12.50
CA SER A 40 -11.67 -9.38 -11.53
C SER A 40 -11.00 -9.59 -10.18
N GLY A 41 -9.67 -9.43 -10.10
CA GLY A 41 -8.92 -9.50 -8.85
C GLY A 41 -9.18 -8.30 -7.95
N ASN A 42 -8.99 -8.48 -6.63
CA ASN A 42 -8.87 -7.32 -5.77
C ASN A 42 -7.51 -6.64 -6.10
N MET A 43 -7.52 -5.31 -6.27
CA MET A 43 -6.33 -4.54 -6.68
C MET A 43 -5.13 -4.73 -5.73
N TYR A 44 -5.40 -5.15 -4.49
CA TYR A 44 -4.40 -5.40 -3.46
C TYR A 44 -3.62 -6.70 -3.68
N ASP A 45 -4.29 -7.80 -4.01
CA ASP A 45 -3.71 -9.11 -4.26
C ASP A 45 -2.90 -9.08 -5.56
N ASP A 46 -3.38 -8.36 -6.57
CA ASP A 46 -2.66 -8.13 -7.81
C ASP A 46 -1.38 -7.31 -7.60
N PHE A 47 -1.45 -6.27 -6.77
CA PHE A 47 -0.26 -5.49 -6.43
C PHE A 47 0.73 -6.32 -5.62
N LEU A 48 0.27 -7.06 -4.61
CA LEU A 48 1.13 -7.90 -3.78
C LEU A 48 1.77 -9.05 -4.57
N SER A 49 1.04 -9.70 -5.48
CA SER A 49 1.59 -10.79 -6.29
C SER A 49 2.70 -10.27 -7.21
N LYS A 50 2.48 -9.12 -7.87
CA LYS A 50 3.47 -8.48 -8.73
C LYS A 50 4.66 -7.95 -7.94
N ALA A 51 4.42 -7.30 -6.81
CA ALA A 51 5.46 -6.79 -5.92
C ALA A 51 6.35 -7.94 -5.43
N LYS A 52 5.76 -9.03 -4.92
CA LYS A 52 6.51 -10.23 -4.51
C LYS A 52 7.29 -10.86 -5.67
N GLY A 53 6.68 -10.96 -6.86
CA GLY A 53 7.34 -11.46 -8.06
C GLY A 53 8.55 -10.62 -8.48
N ALA A 54 8.54 -9.32 -8.16
CA ALA A 54 9.65 -8.39 -8.37
C ALA A 54 10.62 -8.29 -7.19
N GLY A 55 10.44 -9.09 -6.13
CA GLY A 55 11.26 -9.01 -4.90
C GLY A 55 10.97 -7.78 -4.02
N PHE A 56 9.88 -7.06 -4.29
CA PHE A 56 9.47 -5.86 -3.56
C PHE A 56 8.42 -6.19 -2.50
N LEU A 57 8.69 -5.85 -1.23
CA LEU A 57 7.69 -5.90 -0.16
C LEU A 57 7.31 -4.47 0.24
N PRO A 58 6.05 -4.07 0.05
CA PRO A 58 5.63 -2.72 0.41
C PRO A 58 5.74 -2.47 1.92
N LEU A 59 6.24 -1.30 2.30
CA LEU A 59 6.50 -0.95 3.71
C LEU A 59 5.24 -1.02 4.59
N TRP A 60 4.06 -0.71 4.04
CA TRP A 60 2.81 -0.78 4.79
C TRP A 60 2.44 -2.20 5.24
N ILE A 61 2.93 -3.25 4.57
CA ILE A 61 2.73 -4.63 5.00
C ILE A 61 3.51 -4.93 6.28
N LYS A 62 4.71 -4.36 6.42
CA LYS A 62 5.48 -4.45 7.66
C LYS A 62 4.72 -3.78 8.81
N TRP A 63 4.27 -2.54 8.59
CA TRP A 63 3.50 -1.79 9.58
C TRP A 63 2.20 -2.50 9.97
N GLN A 64 1.47 -3.06 9.00
CA GLN A 64 0.24 -3.80 9.26
C GLN A 64 0.47 -4.99 10.20
N LYS A 65 1.56 -5.75 9.99
CA LYS A 65 1.92 -6.88 10.87
C LYS A 65 2.27 -6.41 12.29
N GLU A 66 3.07 -5.34 12.38
CA GLU A 66 3.54 -4.80 13.66
C GLU A 66 2.37 -4.24 14.48
N ILE A 67 1.50 -3.43 13.87
CA ILE A 67 0.27 -2.90 14.49
C ILE A 67 -0.61 -4.04 14.99
N ARG A 68 -0.83 -5.07 14.16
CA ARG A 68 -1.65 -6.23 14.54
C ARG A 68 -1.08 -6.96 15.76
N GLN A 69 0.23 -7.15 15.79
CA GLN A 69 0.90 -7.85 16.90
C GLN A 69 0.74 -7.06 18.21
N GLU A 70 1.09 -5.78 18.19
CA GLU A 70 1.01 -4.93 19.38
C GLU A 70 -0.43 -4.76 19.87
N LEU A 71 -1.37 -4.62 18.94
CA LEU A 71 -2.79 -4.53 19.28
C LEU A 71 -3.31 -5.81 19.92
N SER A 72 -2.85 -6.98 19.47
CA SER A 72 -3.17 -8.28 20.10
C SER A 72 -2.67 -8.35 21.55
N GLU A 73 -1.48 -7.82 21.82
CA GLU A 73 -0.89 -7.78 23.16
C GLU A 73 -1.74 -6.88 24.08
N VAL A 74 -2.10 -5.68 23.63
CA VAL A 74 -2.94 -4.74 24.41
C VAL A 74 -4.31 -5.34 24.69
N VAL A 75 -4.97 -5.95 23.69
CA VAL A 75 -6.27 -6.62 23.88
C VAL A 75 -6.16 -7.78 24.88
N SER A 76 -5.06 -8.54 24.84
CA SER A 76 -4.85 -9.66 25.78
C SER A 76 -4.66 -9.15 27.22
N LEU A 77 -3.87 -8.07 27.39
CA LEU A 77 -3.65 -7.44 28.69
C LEU A 77 -4.95 -6.84 29.26
N ARG A 78 -5.76 -6.20 28.43
CA ARG A 78 -7.08 -5.68 28.85
C ARG A 78 -7.97 -6.80 29.38
N LYS A 79 -7.99 -7.96 28.72
CA LYS A 79 -8.77 -9.13 29.18
C LYS A 79 -8.29 -9.68 30.53
N MET A 80 -6.99 -9.55 30.85
CA MET A 80 -6.42 -10.00 32.12
C MET A 80 -6.65 -9.00 33.26
N ASN A 81 -6.53 -7.70 32.98
CA ASN A 81 -6.57 -6.64 34.00
C ASN A 81 -7.99 -6.08 34.25
N GLY A 82 -8.98 -6.45 33.42
CA GLY A 82 -10.36 -5.97 33.51
C GLY A 82 -10.63 -4.73 32.66
N GLU A 83 -11.86 -4.20 32.72
CA GLU A 83 -12.31 -3.10 31.84
C GLU A 83 -11.79 -1.71 32.22
N GLY A 84 -11.10 -1.58 33.37
CA GLY A 84 -10.56 -0.33 33.85
C GLY A 84 -9.48 0.23 32.93
N GLU A 85 -9.57 1.54 32.63
CA GLU A 85 -8.57 2.24 31.84
C GLU A 85 -7.25 2.34 32.61
N ASP A 86 -6.20 1.73 32.07
CA ASP A 86 -4.85 1.76 32.62
C ASP A 86 -4.03 2.81 31.85
N MET A 87 -3.36 3.71 32.58
CA MET A 87 -2.52 4.76 32.01
C MET A 87 -1.40 4.20 31.12
N LEU A 88 -0.83 3.04 31.47
CA LEU A 88 0.22 2.38 30.69
C LEU A 88 -0.35 1.80 29.38
N LEU A 89 -1.54 1.21 29.42
CA LEU A 89 -2.18 0.67 28.22
C LEU A 89 -2.65 1.80 27.30
N THR A 90 -3.14 2.90 27.86
CA THR A 90 -3.53 4.10 27.11
C THR A 90 -2.34 4.69 26.36
N ARG A 91 -1.17 4.79 27.01
CA ARG A 91 0.07 5.19 26.34
C ARG A 91 0.44 4.25 25.20
N ARG A 92 0.29 2.93 25.40
CA ARG A 92 0.61 1.94 24.36
C ARG A 92 -0.33 2.03 23.16
N ILE A 93 -1.60 2.37 23.38
CA ILE A 93 -2.55 2.66 22.29
C ILE A 93 -2.10 3.87 21.48
N GLU A 94 -1.61 4.93 22.14
CA GLU A 94 -1.11 6.11 21.42
C GLU A 94 0.13 5.78 20.58
N GLU A 95 1.05 4.97 21.11
CA GLU A 95 2.21 4.46 20.36
C GLU A 95 1.78 3.63 19.13
N ILE A 96 0.72 2.83 19.25
CA ILE A 96 0.14 2.12 18.12
C ILE A 96 -0.49 3.11 17.12
N ASN A 97 -1.17 4.16 17.59
CA ASN A 97 -1.80 5.16 16.73
C ASN A 97 -0.79 5.94 15.89
N GLU A 98 0.42 6.21 16.40
CA GLU A 98 1.50 6.76 15.58
C GLU A 98 1.87 5.85 14.40
N LYS A 99 1.88 4.54 14.62
CA LYS A 99 2.11 3.55 13.56
C LYS A 99 0.93 3.50 12.59
N VAL A 100 -0.31 3.62 13.09
CA VAL A 100 -1.51 3.70 12.25
C VAL A 100 -1.47 4.93 11.35
N ARG A 101 -1.06 6.11 11.86
CA ARG A 101 -0.86 7.33 11.07
C ARG A 101 0.19 7.12 9.98
N THR A 102 1.33 6.54 10.34
CA THR A 102 2.40 6.20 9.39
C THR A 102 1.91 5.23 8.31
N TYR A 103 1.19 4.17 8.70
CA TYR A 103 0.58 3.20 7.81
C TYR A 103 -0.39 3.87 6.83
N ASN A 104 -1.30 4.70 7.32
CA ASN A 104 -2.31 5.38 6.52
C ASN A 104 -1.71 6.34 5.49
N ALA A 105 -0.56 6.95 5.81
CA ALA A 105 0.14 7.86 4.91
C ALA A 105 0.71 7.16 3.67
N ILE A 106 0.99 5.85 3.74
CA ILE A 106 1.65 5.10 2.67
C ILE A 106 0.76 3.99 2.05
N CYS A 107 -0.32 3.58 2.72
CA CYS A 107 -1.18 2.51 2.21
C CYS A 107 -2.21 3.04 1.20
N PRO A 108 -2.76 2.18 0.33
CA PRO A 108 -3.86 2.55 -0.55
C PRO A 108 -5.07 3.11 0.24
N PRO A 109 -5.80 4.12 -0.26
CA PRO A 109 -6.89 4.76 0.47
C PRO A 109 -7.96 3.79 1.01
N LYS A 110 -8.29 2.73 0.25
CA LYS A 110 -9.25 1.70 0.65
C LYS A 110 -8.81 0.87 1.87
N MET A 111 -7.53 0.89 2.19
CA MET A 111 -6.93 0.13 3.30
C MET A 111 -6.74 0.96 4.56
N GLN A 112 -6.90 2.29 4.48
CA GLN A 112 -6.72 3.16 5.63
C GLN A 112 -7.65 2.74 6.78
N ARG A 113 -7.16 2.94 8.00
CA ARG A 113 -7.85 2.57 9.24
C ARG A 113 -7.94 3.78 10.14
N ARG A 114 -9.07 3.93 10.86
CA ARG A 114 -9.18 4.96 11.89
C ARG A 114 -8.28 4.60 13.09
N GLU A 115 -7.93 5.61 13.88
CA GLU A 115 -7.18 5.44 15.13
C GLU A 115 -7.95 4.56 16.13
N ILE A 116 -7.20 3.95 17.04
CA ILE A 116 -7.68 3.01 18.05
C ILE A 116 -7.98 3.80 19.31
N GLU A 117 -9.16 3.55 19.87
CA GLU A 117 -9.61 4.12 21.15
C GLU A 117 -9.83 2.98 22.15
N TRP A 118 -9.70 3.28 23.45
CA TRP A 118 -9.90 2.30 24.53
C TRP A 118 -11.24 1.56 24.42
N SER A 119 -12.31 2.30 24.14
CA SER A 119 -13.68 1.79 24.04
C SER A 119 -13.91 0.87 22.83
N THR A 120 -13.09 0.99 21.77
CA THR A 120 -13.31 0.28 20.51
C THR A 120 -12.21 -0.72 20.16
N ILE A 121 -11.27 -0.96 21.07
CA ILE A 121 -10.03 -1.70 20.80
C ILE A 121 -10.25 -3.13 20.28
N GLU A 122 -11.22 -3.88 20.80
CA GLU A 122 -11.53 -5.24 20.30
C GLU A 122 -12.10 -5.20 18.89
N SER A 123 -13.05 -4.29 18.64
CA SER A 123 -13.67 -4.15 17.32
C SER A 123 -12.65 -3.73 16.26
N GLN A 124 -11.64 -2.95 16.67
CA GLN A 124 -10.56 -2.52 15.82
C GLN A 124 -9.58 -3.66 15.57
N TYR A 125 -9.24 -4.43 16.60
CA TYR A 125 -8.37 -5.59 16.47
C TYR A 125 -8.88 -6.59 15.43
N GLU A 126 -10.18 -6.87 15.41
CA GLU A 126 -10.77 -7.75 14.37
C GLU A 126 -10.63 -7.19 12.95
N LYS A 127 -10.58 -5.86 12.76
CA LYS A 127 -10.36 -5.22 11.45
C LYS A 127 -8.89 -5.23 10.99
N TRP A 128 -7.97 -5.51 11.91
CA TRP A 128 -6.54 -5.67 11.66
C TRP A 128 -6.12 -7.13 11.47
N LYS A 129 -7.00 -8.08 11.79
CA LYS A 129 -6.81 -9.52 11.60
C LYS A 129 -6.86 -9.92 10.13
#